data_AF-A0A0B2R5Y2-F1
#
_entry.id   AF-A0A0B2R5Y2-F1
#
_cell.length_a   1.000
_cell.length_b   1.000
_cell.length_c   1.000
_cell.angle_alpha   90.00
_cell.angle_beta   90.00
_cell.angle_gamma   90.00
#
_symmetry.space_group_name_H-M   'P 1'
#
loop_
_entity.id
_entity.type
_entity.pdbx_description
1 polymer ?
#
loop_
_entity_poly.entity_id
_entity_poly.type
_entity_poly.pdbx_seq_one_letter_code
_entity_poly.pdbx_strand_id
1 'polypeptide(L)'
;MNNALAQAMIAKRVGCHLVTATGSGQHGLATAAACAKLALQCTIFMASKDKDRQSSKVRLIKLLGAQSFLSEHEDEHKKLLGKFLGYYSNMFSSGTTSMFDHGSQVSVDDRERNKDSSIGKMGKEARDVLVTCVGIGSNAIGLFHEFIAHSDVRLIRVETGGLGLESGRHSSKLTMGEVGIYHGSMSYLLQDDDGQVIEPHSIIVG
;
A
#
# COMPACT_ATOMS: atom_id res chain seq x y z
N MET A 1 -4.32 6.87 4.34
CA MET A 1 -4.78 8.25 4.06
C MET A 1 -3.61 9.23 4.04
N ASN A 2 -2.78 9.32 5.09
CA ASN A 2 -1.64 10.25 5.15
C ASN A 2 -0.70 10.15 3.94
N ASN A 3 -0.29 8.92 3.58
CA ASN A 3 0.55 8.69 2.40
C ASN A 3 -0.09 9.23 1.10
N ALA A 4 -1.36 8.90 0.84
CA ALA A 4 -2.08 9.37 -0.34
C ALA A 4 -2.16 10.91 -0.41
N LEU A 5 -2.39 11.58 0.74
CA LEU A 5 -2.40 13.04 0.81
C LEU A 5 -1.02 13.63 0.52
N ALA A 6 0.04 13.10 1.12
CA ALA A 6 1.41 13.56 0.92
C ALA A 6 1.84 13.41 -0.56
N GLN A 7 1.57 12.25 -1.15
CA GLN A 7 1.87 11.97 -2.55
C GLN A 7 1.06 12.88 -3.49
N ALA A 8 -0.23 13.15 -3.20
CA ALA A 8 -1.02 14.09 -3.99
C ALA A 8 -0.53 15.55 -3.86
N MET A 9 -0.07 15.96 -2.68
CA MET A 9 0.55 17.28 -2.49
C MET A 9 1.85 17.42 -3.30
N ILE A 10 2.67 16.38 -3.32
CA ILE A 10 3.90 16.35 -4.12
C ILE A 10 3.58 16.39 -5.61
N ALA A 11 2.67 15.53 -6.08
CA ALA A 11 2.24 15.52 -7.47
C ALA A 11 1.71 16.89 -7.91
N LYS A 12 0.91 17.55 -7.08
CA LYS A 12 0.44 18.92 -7.35
C LYS A 12 1.58 19.94 -7.40
N ARG A 13 2.56 19.85 -6.50
CA ARG A 13 3.73 20.75 -6.47
C ARG A 13 4.61 20.60 -7.71
N VAL A 14 4.79 19.36 -8.17
CA VAL A 14 5.58 19.04 -9.37
C VAL A 14 4.79 19.32 -10.65
N GLY A 15 3.45 19.37 -10.58
CA GLY A 15 2.58 19.54 -11.75
C GLY A 15 2.34 18.24 -12.52
N CYS A 16 2.38 17.09 -11.83
CA CYS A 16 2.20 15.78 -12.44
C CYS A 16 0.78 15.23 -12.24
N HIS A 17 0.33 14.43 -13.20
CA HIS A 17 -0.88 13.64 -13.08
C HIS A 17 -0.62 12.41 -12.20
N LEU A 18 -1.48 12.18 -11.21
CA LEU A 18 -1.26 11.11 -10.23
C LEU A 18 -1.94 9.82 -10.69
N VAL A 19 -1.18 8.73 -10.66
CA VAL A 19 -1.70 7.41 -11.04
C VAL A 19 -1.41 6.38 -9.96
N THR A 20 -2.38 5.52 -9.67
CA THR A 20 -2.23 4.43 -8.70
C THR A 20 -2.95 3.17 -9.15
N ALA A 21 -2.47 2.02 -8.68
CA ALA A 21 -3.21 0.76 -8.71
C ALA A 21 -3.79 0.45 -7.33
N THR A 22 -4.88 -0.32 -7.27
CA THR A 22 -5.47 -0.76 -6.00
C THR A 22 -6.13 -2.14 -6.16
N GLY A 23 -5.94 -3.02 -5.16
CA GLY A 23 -6.69 -4.28 -5.04
C GLY A 23 -7.96 -4.08 -4.22
N SER A 24 -7.83 -4.04 -2.88
CA SER A 24 -8.95 -3.85 -1.92
C SER A 24 -9.72 -2.52 -2.04
N GLY A 25 -9.34 -1.63 -2.96
CA GLY A 25 -9.94 -0.31 -3.19
C GLY A 25 -9.62 0.78 -2.16
N GLN A 26 -9.01 0.46 -1.02
CA GLN A 26 -8.80 1.44 0.07
C GLN A 26 -7.82 2.55 -0.31
N HIS A 27 -6.69 2.18 -0.91
CA HIS A 27 -5.69 3.16 -1.34
C HIS A 27 -6.20 3.99 -2.51
N GLY A 28 -6.83 3.36 -3.50
CA GLY A 28 -7.47 4.08 -4.60
C GLY A 28 -8.48 5.12 -4.09
N LEU A 29 -9.33 4.76 -3.12
CA LEU A 29 -10.29 5.69 -2.52
C LEU A 29 -9.59 6.85 -1.78
N ALA A 30 -8.56 6.56 -0.98
CA ALA A 30 -7.79 7.58 -0.28
C ALA A 30 -7.12 8.56 -1.27
N THR A 31 -6.55 8.03 -2.35
CA THR A 31 -5.94 8.80 -3.43
C THR A 31 -6.95 9.67 -4.16
N ALA A 32 -8.11 9.11 -4.54
CA ALA A 32 -9.20 9.88 -5.16
C ALA A 32 -9.64 11.06 -4.26
N ALA A 33 -9.81 10.82 -2.96
CA ALA A 33 -10.23 11.85 -2.02
C ALA A 33 -9.18 12.95 -1.85
N ALA A 34 -7.90 12.59 -1.76
CA ALA A 34 -6.80 13.55 -1.68
C ALA A 34 -6.70 14.41 -2.95
N CYS A 35 -6.78 13.78 -4.12
CA CYS A 35 -6.75 14.45 -5.41
C CYS A 35 -7.95 15.38 -5.60
N ALA A 36 -9.17 14.94 -5.26
CA ALA A 36 -10.37 15.77 -5.29
C ALA A 36 -10.22 17.02 -4.42
N LYS A 37 -9.73 16.87 -3.18
CA LYS A 37 -9.49 18.00 -2.26
C LYS A 37 -8.47 19.00 -2.82
N LEU A 38 -7.48 18.52 -3.55
CA LEU A 38 -6.41 19.33 -4.11
C LEU A 38 -6.69 19.84 -5.53
N ALA A 39 -7.88 19.58 -6.08
CA ALA A 39 -8.22 19.84 -7.48
C ALA A 39 -7.17 19.26 -8.45
N LEU A 40 -6.68 18.06 -8.14
CA LEU A 40 -5.71 17.32 -8.94
C LEU A 40 -6.45 16.18 -9.67
N GLN A 41 -6.18 16.01 -10.95
CA GLN A 41 -6.68 14.85 -11.70
C GLN A 41 -5.91 13.59 -11.29
N CYS A 42 -6.61 12.47 -11.23
CA CYS A 42 -5.96 11.18 -10.97
C CYS A 42 -6.61 10.03 -11.71
N THR A 43 -5.79 9.01 -11.95
CA THR A 43 -6.22 7.75 -12.56
C THR A 43 -5.98 6.60 -11.59
N ILE A 44 -7.02 5.80 -11.37
CA ILE A 44 -6.98 4.64 -10.48
C ILE A 44 -7.26 3.38 -11.29
N PHE A 45 -6.31 2.46 -11.26
CA PHE A 45 -6.46 1.13 -11.83
C PHE A 45 -6.94 0.16 -10.76
N MET A 46 -7.90 -0.69 -11.11
CA MET A 46 -8.40 -1.79 -10.29
C MET A 46 -8.61 -3.03 -11.17
N ALA A 47 -8.26 -4.21 -10.66
CA ALA A 47 -8.47 -5.46 -11.39
C ALA A 47 -9.98 -5.75 -11.51
N SER A 48 -10.42 -6.28 -12.66
CA SER A 48 -11.84 -6.59 -12.88
C SER A 48 -12.39 -7.60 -11.86
N LYS A 49 -11.58 -8.57 -11.41
CA LYS A 49 -11.96 -9.53 -10.36
C LYS A 49 -12.26 -8.85 -9.00
N ASP A 50 -11.55 -7.77 -8.68
CA ASP A 50 -11.73 -7.03 -7.43
C ASP A 50 -12.92 -6.08 -7.47
N LYS A 51 -13.30 -5.61 -8.68
CA LYS A 51 -14.37 -4.62 -8.87
C LYS A 51 -15.69 -5.08 -8.27
N ASP A 52 -16.09 -6.33 -8.53
CA ASP A 52 -17.39 -6.83 -8.10
C ASP A 52 -17.44 -6.97 -6.57
N ARG A 53 -16.34 -7.46 -5.98
CA ARG A 53 -16.16 -7.57 -4.53
C ARG A 53 -16.08 -6.21 -3.83
N GLN A 54 -15.54 -5.19 -4.52
CA GLN A 54 -15.27 -3.86 -3.96
C GLN A 54 -16.16 -2.76 -4.58
N SER A 55 -17.35 -3.14 -5.07
CA SER A 55 -18.25 -2.28 -5.86
C SER A 55 -18.59 -0.94 -5.18
N SER A 56 -18.79 -0.94 -3.86
CA SER A 56 -19.04 0.28 -3.08
C SER A 56 -17.88 1.27 -3.16
N LYS A 57 -16.64 0.80 -3.12
CA LYS A 57 -15.44 1.66 -3.20
C LYS A 57 -15.23 2.18 -4.62
N VAL A 58 -15.47 1.35 -5.63
CA VAL A 58 -15.45 1.78 -7.04
C VAL A 58 -16.43 2.92 -7.28
N ARG A 59 -17.64 2.82 -6.72
CA ARG A 59 -18.64 3.90 -6.80
C ARG A 59 -18.15 5.20 -6.16
N LEU A 60 -17.56 5.12 -4.96
CA LEU A 60 -17.02 6.30 -4.27
C LEU A 60 -15.86 6.94 -5.04
N ILE A 61 -14.95 6.14 -5.58
CA ILE A 61 -13.83 6.62 -6.41
C ILE A 61 -14.36 7.43 -7.61
N LYS A 62 -15.40 6.94 -8.29
CA LYS A 62 -16.03 7.65 -9.41
C LYS A 62 -16.72 8.94 -8.98
N LEU A 63 -17.42 8.93 -7.84
CA LEU A 63 -18.08 10.13 -7.29
C LEU A 63 -17.09 11.23 -6.92
N LEU A 64 -15.86 10.86 -6.57
CA LEU A 64 -14.75 11.80 -6.31
C LEU A 64 -14.10 12.34 -7.58
N GLY A 65 -14.60 11.96 -8.77
CA GLY A 65 -14.14 12.50 -10.06
C GLY A 65 -12.86 11.85 -10.60
N ALA A 66 -12.36 10.78 -9.99
CA ALA A 66 -11.20 10.06 -10.49
C ALA A 66 -11.54 9.23 -11.72
N GLN A 67 -10.62 9.19 -12.70
CA GLN A 67 -10.73 8.27 -13.82
C GLN A 67 -10.41 6.85 -13.33
N SER A 68 -11.35 5.92 -13.45
CA SER A 68 -11.14 4.51 -13.08
C SER A 68 -11.02 3.64 -14.32
N PHE A 69 -9.89 2.97 -14.51
CA PHE A 69 -9.73 1.96 -15.56
C PHE A 69 -9.79 0.56 -14.95
N LEU A 70 -10.51 -0.32 -15.64
CA LEU A 70 -10.66 -1.72 -15.27
C LEU A 70 -9.80 -2.53 -16.23
N SER A 71 -8.95 -3.40 -15.69
CA SER A 71 -8.18 -4.35 -16.47
C SER A 71 -8.70 -5.76 -16.21
N GLU A 72 -8.98 -6.50 -17.28
CA GLU A 72 -9.51 -7.87 -17.21
C GLU A 72 -8.47 -8.88 -16.71
N HIS A 73 -7.17 -8.56 -16.81
CA HIS A 73 -6.08 -9.42 -16.36
C HIS A 73 -5.24 -8.79 -15.25
N GLU A 74 -4.97 -9.55 -14.20
CA GLU A 74 -4.19 -9.11 -13.03
C GLU A 74 -2.73 -8.79 -13.39
N ASP A 75 -2.16 -9.57 -14.30
CA ASP A 75 -0.85 -9.30 -14.91
C ASP A 75 -0.85 -8.08 -15.84
N GLU A 76 -1.99 -7.77 -16.47
CA GLU A 76 -2.14 -6.54 -17.23
C GLU A 76 -2.17 -5.32 -16.31
N HIS A 77 -2.57 -5.43 -15.04
CA HIS A 77 -2.53 -4.32 -14.10
C HIS A 77 -1.10 -3.83 -13.86
N LYS A 78 -0.17 -4.77 -13.67
CA LYS A 78 1.28 -4.53 -13.51
C LYS A 78 1.92 -4.08 -14.83
N LYS A 79 1.54 -4.70 -15.95
CA LYS A 79 2.01 -4.31 -17.31
C LYS A 79 1.43 -2.97 -17.77
N LEU A 80 0.19 -2.62 -17.42
CA LEU A 80 -0.46 -1.35 -17.77
C LEU A 80 0.12 -0.22 -16.94
N LEU A 81 0.34 -0.41 -15.64
CA LEU A 81 1.07 0.57 -14.83
C LEU A 81 2.49 0.77 -15.38
N GLY A 82 3.21 -0.32 -15.70
CA GLY A 82 4.53 -0.26 -16.34
C GLY A 82 4.53 0.43 -17.71
N LYS A 83 3.54 0.13 -18.57
CA LYS A 83 3.34 0.79 -19.86
C LYS A 83 3.00 2.28 -19.66
N PHE A 84 2.08 2.62 -18.77
CA PHE A 84 1.69 4.00 -18.47
C PHE A 84 2.85 4.84 -17.95
N LEU A 85 3.70 4.27 -17.08
CA LEU A 85 4.93 4.91 -16.60
C LEU A 85 5.96 5.10 -17.72
N GLY A 86 5.98 4.22 -18.74
CA GLY A 86 6.83 4.35 -19.91
C GLY A 86 6.36 5.38 -20.95
N TYR A 87 5.09 5.77 -20.97
CA TYR A 87 4.51 6.64 -22.01
C TYR A 87 4.43 8.13 -21.64
N TYR A 88 4.44 8.48 -20.36
CA TYR A 88 4.26 9.87 -19.93
C TYR A 88 5.37 10.33 -18.98
N SER A 89 6.17 11.30 -19.44
CA SER A 89 7.27 11.91 -18.70
C SER A 89 6.85 12.66 -17.42
N ASN A 90 5.53 12.85 -17.19
CA ASN A 90 4.96 13.64 -16.09
C ASN A 90 3.95 12.85 -15.22
N MET A 91 4.29 11.61 -14.84
CA MET A 91 3.43 10.76 -14.02
C MET A 91 4.07 10.43 -12.66
N PHE A 92 3.32 10.60 -11.57
CA PHE A 92 3.74 10.18 -10.22
C PHE A 92 3.01 8.89 -9.84
N SER A 93 3.76 7.79 -9.69
CA SER A 93 3.21 6.51 -9.26
C SER A 93 3.04 6.48 -7.75
N SER A 94 1.81 6.36 -7.30
CA SER A 94 1.46 6.26 -5.89
C SER A 94 1.41 4.79 -5.46
N GLY A 95 2.47 4.31 -4.83
CA GLY A 95 2.48 3.00 -4.16
C GLY A 95 1.91 3.06 -2.74
N THR A 96 1.23 2.00 -2.31
CA THR A 96 0.83 1.77 -0.90
C THR A 96 2.00 1.46 0.02
N THR A 97 3.22 1.43 -0.52
CA THR A 97 4.34 0.65 -0.01
C THR A 97 5.60 1.50 0.11
N SER A 98 6.50 1.07 0.99
CA SER A 98 7.93 1.40 1.01
C SER A 98 8.74 0.66 -0.07
N MET A 99 8.06 -0.06 -0.98
CA MET A 99 8.65 -1.03 -1.91
C MET A 99 8.81 -0.52 -3.35
N PHE A 100 8.34 0.68 -3.66
CA PHE A 100 8.67 1.32 -4.93
C PHE A 100 9.88 2.23 -4.71
N ASP A 101 10.77 2.20 -5.71
CA ASP A 101 11.93 3.05 -6.03
C ASP A 101 12.41 4.00 -4.93
N HIS A 102 13.72 4.06 -4.66
CA HIS A 102 14.33 4.94 -3.65
C HIS A 102 13.84 6.41 -3.74
N GLY A 103 13.38 6.87 -4.91
CA GLY A 103 12.75 8.19 -5.11
C GLY A 103 11.26 8.34 -4.77
N SER A 104 10.50 7.25 -4.59
CA SER A 104 9.06 7.26 -4.25
C SER A 104 8.77 7.02 -2.77
N GLN A 105 9.83 6.79 -1.97
CA GLN A 105 9.80 6.81 -0.51
C GLN A 105 9.64 8.24 -0.01
N VAL A 106 8.43 8.78 -0.15
CA VAL A 106 8.02 9.88 0.71
C VAL A 106 7.77 9.25 2.06
N SER A 107 8.83 9.14 2.86
CA SER A 107 8.65 9.07 4.30
C SER A 107 7.84 10.30 4.64
N VAL A 108 6.57 10.10 4.99
CA VAL A 108 5.86 11.12 5.74
C VAL A 108 6.64 11.17 7.05
N ASP A 109 7.64 12.06 7.11
CA ASP A 109 8.33 12.37 8.34
C ASP A 109 7.30 13.09 9.21
N ASP A 110 6.45 12.30 9.86
CA ASP A 110 5.40 12.71 10.79
C ASP A 110 6.00 13.22 12.12
N ARG A 111 7.30 13.58 12.14
CA ARG A 111 8.01 14.15 13.28
C ARG A 111 7.31 15.36 13.90
N GLU A 112 6.52 16.10 13.12
CA GLU A 112 5.88 17.33 13.61
C GLU A 112 4.38 17.23 13.93
N ARG A 113 3.67 16.11 13.66
CA ARG A 113 2.20 16.06 13.89
C ARG A 113 1.71 15.06 14.93
N ASN A 114 2.51 14.09 15.33
CA ASN A 114 2.05 13.07 16.29
C ASN A 114 2.10 13.48 17.76
N LYS A 115 2.59 14.68 18.11
CA LYS A 115 2.51 15.19 19.48
C LYS A 115 1.05 15.30 19.98
N ASP A 116 0.09 15.44 19.07
CA ASP A 116 -1.33 15.66 19.39
C ASP A 116 -2.26 14.48 19.06
N SER A 117 -1.72 13.37 18.53
CA SER A 117 -2.52 12.17 18.33
C SER A 117 -2.99 11.62 19.69
N SER A 118 -4.15 10.97 19.73
CA SER A 118 -4.68 10.33 20.94
C SER A 118 -3.69 9.34 21.58
N ILE A 119 -2.71 8.87 20.80
CA ILE A 119 -1.61 7.99 21.22
C ILE A 119 -0.54 8.77 22.01
N GLY A 120 -0.28 10.03 21.68
CA GLY A 120 0.58 10.94 22.47
C GLY A 120 -0.13 11.56 23.69
N LYS A 121 -1.47 11.62 23.69
CA LYS A 121 -2.30 12.14 24.80
C LYS A 121 -2.62 11.10 25.89
N MET A 122 -2.65 9.82 25.54
CA MET A 122 -2.56 8.74 26.53
C MET A 122 -1.09 8.63 26.91
N GLY A 123 -0.74 9.04 28.13
CA GLY A 123 0.63 9.26 28.57
C GLY A 123 1.59 8.09 28.32
N LYS A 124 2.87 8.38 28.54
CA LYS A 124 4.05 7.49 28.59
C LYS A 124 3.93 6.28 29.54
N GLU A 125 2.74 5.91 29.98
CA GLU A 125 2.49 4.69 30.73
C GLU A 125 2.66 3.50 29.77
N ALA A 126 3.84 2.89 29.90
CA ALA A 126 4.36 1.69 29.26
C ALA A 126 3.35 0.90 28.42
N ARG A 127 3.40 1.10 27.09
CA ARG A 127 2.84 0.10 26.19
C ARG A 127 3.85 -1.03 26.08
N ASP A 128 3.66 -2.09 26.85
CA ASP A 128 4.57 -3.26 26.81
C ASP A 128 4.56 -3.96 25.44
N VAL A 129 3.46 -3.83 24.69
CA VAL A 129 3.26 -4.50 23.40
C VAL A 129 2.50 -3.62 22.40
N LEU A 130 3.00 -3.54 21.17
CA LEU A 130 2.30 -2.99 20.01
C LEU A 130 2.02 -4.11 19.00
N VAL A 131 0.77 -4.26 18.57
CA VAL A 131 0.35 -5.31 17.62
C VAL A 131 -0.28 -4.68 16.39
N THR A 132 0.11 -5.14 15.20
CA THR A 132 -0.47 -4.68 13.92
C THR A 132 -0.45 -5.76 12.86
N CYS A 133 -1.43 -5.74 11.95
CA CYS A 133 -1.43 -6.62 10.80
C CYS A 133 -0.45 -6.15 9.73
N VAL A 134 0.17 -7.08 9.01
CA VAL A 134 1.14 -6.79 7.95
C VAL A 134 0.75 -7.54 6.68
N GLY A 135 0.38 -6.76 5.65
CA GLY A 135 0.36 -7.21 4.26
C GLY A 135 1.56 -6.66 3.50
N ILE A 136 1.55 -5.34 3.29
CA ILE A 136 2.69 -4.61 2.70
C ILE A 136 3.43 -3.71 3.72
N GLY A 137 2.88 -3.55 4.93
CA GLY A 137 3.61 -3.01 6.07
C GLY A 137 3.55 -1.49 6.30
N SER A 138 2.78 -0.71 5.51
CA SER A 138 2.71 0.75 5.68
C SER A 138 2.05 1.22 6.98
N ASN A 139 1.07 0.49 7.49
CA ASN A 139 0.50 0.73 8.82
C ASN A 139 1.49 0.34 9.94
N ALA A 140 2.23 -0.74 9.74
CA ALA A 140 3.17 -1.27 10.72
C ALA A 140 4.37 -0.34 10.89
N ILE A 141 4.98 0.13 9.80
CA ILE A 141 6.09 1.08 9.90
C ILE A 141 5.64 2.38 10.56
N GLY A 142 4.44 2.89 10.24
CA GLY A 142 3.91 4.09 10.88
C GLY A 142 3.67 3.93 12.39
N LEU A 143 3.19 2.76 12.82
CA LEU A 143 2.99 2.47 14.25
C LEU A 143 4.32 2.22 14.98
N PHE A 144 5.25 1.51 14.35
CA PHE A 144 6.48 1.04 14.99
C PHE A 144 7.62 2.06 14.96
N HIS A 145 7.64 2.99 14.00
CA HIS A 145 8.76 3.90 13.77
C HIS A 145 9.21 4.65 15.04
N GLU A 146 8.28 5.14 15.85
CA GLU A 146 8.59 5.85 17.10
C GLU A 146 9.15 4.93 18.21
N PHE A 147 8.91 3.61 18.11
CA PHE A 147 9.23 2.63 19.16
C PHE A 147 10.34 1.66 18.78
N ILE A 148 10.94 1.76 17.58
CA ILE A 148 12.02 0.86 17.13
C ILE A 148 13.23 0.88 18.08
N ALA A 149 13.53 2.04 18.68
CA ALA A 149 14.63 2.18 19.63
C ALA A 149 14.26 1.81 21.08
N HIS A 150 13.00 1.49 21.35
CA HIS A 150 12.48 1.23 22.69
C HIS A 150 12.46 -0.29 22.94
N SER A 151 13.54 -0.83 23.51
CA SER A 151 13.68 -2.27 23.77
C SER A 151 12.69 -2.82 24.82
N ASP A 152 12.10 -1.93 25.61
CA ASP A 152 11.04 -2.21 26.58
C ASP A 152 9.66 -2.44 25.92
N VAL A 153 9.51 -2.09 24.64
CA VAL A 153 8.25 -2.24 23.90
C VAL A 153 8.35 -3.41 22.91
N ARG A 154 7.53 -4.44 23.10
CA ARG A 154 7.46 -5.58 22.17
C ARG A 154 6.64 -5.22 20.93
N LEU A 155 7.24 -5.35 19.76
CA LEU A 155 6.58 -5.08 18.48
C LEU A 155 6.15 -6.41 17.82
N ILE A 156 4.85 -6.63 17.67
CA ILE A 156 4.26 -7.85 17.09
C ILE A 156 3.59 -7.52 15.76
N ARG A 157 4.07 -8.17 14.70
CA ARG A 157 3.43 -8.18 13.39
C ARG A 157 2.58 -9.44 13.22
N VAL A 158 1.43 -9.30 12.55
CA VAL A 158 0.53 -10.41 12.26
C VAL A 158 0.31 -10.52 10.75
N GLU A 159 0.81 -11.58 10.13
CA GLU A 159 0.58 -11.88 8.72
C GLU A 159 -0.67 -12.76 8.51
N THR A 160 -1.21 -12.77 7.30
CA THR A 160 -2.43 -13.54 7.00
C THR A 160 -2.11 -14.99 6.65
N GLY A 161 -2.51 -15.91 7.53
CA GLY A 161 -2.32 -17.35 7.36
C GLY A 161 -3.21 -18.02 6.32
N GLY A 162 -4.17 -17.32 5.71
CA GLY A 162 -5.03 -17.85 4.65
C GLY A 162 -5.81 -19.10 5.09
N LEU A 163 -5.69 -20.20 4.34
CA LEU A 163 -6.29 -21.51 4.68
C LEU A 163 -5.40 -22.35 5.61
N GLY A 164 -4.33 -21.76 6.14
CA GLY A 164 -3.29 -22.42 6.93
C GLY A 164 -1.94 -22.36 6.22
N LEU A 165 -0.85 -22.24 6.98
CA LEU A 165 0.50 -22.12 6.40
C LEU A 165 0.87 -23.36 5.58
N GLU A 166 0.56 -24.55 6.08
CA GLU A 166 0.81 -25.84 5.42
C GLU A 166 0.03 -26.02 4.11
N SER A 167 -1.03 -25.24 3.89
CA SER A 167 -1.83 -25.37 2.66
C SER A 167 -1.16 -24.76 1.43
N GLY A 168 -0.09 -23.98 1.62
CA GLY A 168 0.49 -23.11 0.58
C GLY A 168 -0.43 -21.95 0.15
N ARG A 169 -1.65 -21.87 0.68
CA ARG A 169 -2.66 -20.85 0.37
C ARG A 169 -2.70 -19.80 1.49
N HIS A 170 -1.71 -18.93 1.53
CA HIS A 170 -1.58 -17.85 2.52
C HIS A 170 -0.90 -16.59 1.94
N SER A 171 -0.72 -15.55 2.76
CA SER A 171 -0.02 -14.30 2.38
C SER A 171 1.16 -13.97 3.30
N SER A 172 1.63 -14.92 4.11
CA SER A 172 2.69 -14.75 5.12
C SER A 172 4.11 -14.79 4.56
N LYS A 173 4.50 -13.76 3.81
CA LYS A 173 5.82 -13.64 3.16
C LYS A 173 6.98 -13.59 4.15
N LEU A 174 6.83 -12.89 5.27
CA LEU A 174 7.91 -12.73 6.24
C LEU A 174 8.10 -13.97 7.12
N THR A 175 7.08 -14.83 7.18
CA THR A 175 7.09 -16.08 7.95
C THR A 175 7.53 -17.27 7.09
N MET A 176 7.02 -17.38 5.86
CA MET A 176 7.19 -18.55 5.00
C MET A 176 7.91 -18.24 3.67
N GLY A 177 8.23 -16.98 3.40
CA GLY A 177 8.84 -16.58 2.15
C GLY A 177 10.36 -16.55 2.20
N GLU A 178 10.94 -16.33 1.03
CA GLU A 178 12.37 -16.28 0.80
C GLU A 178 12.78 -14.92 0.27
N VAL A 179 14.08 -14.60 0.39
CA VAL A 179 14.61 -13.35 -0.15
C VAL A 179 14.58 -13.42 -1.68
N GLY A 180 14.00 -12.40 -2.30
CA GLY A 180 13.96 -12.25 -3.75
C GLY A 180 13.85 -10.78 -4.15
N ILE A 181 13.97 -10.54 -5.45
CA ILE A 181 13.86 -9.20 -6.02
C ILE A 181 12.57 -9.12 -6.83
N TYR A 182 11.68 -8.23 -6.41
CA TYR A 182 10.42 -7.99 -7.11
C TYR A 182 10.09 -6.51 -7.14
N HIS A 183 9.62 -6.03 -8.30
CA HIS A 183 9.35 -4.61 -8.55
C HIS A 183 10.52 -3.66 -8.19
N GLY A 184 11.76 -4.09 -8.45
CA GLY A 184 12.95 -3.26 -8.21
C GLY A 184 13.37 -3.15 -6.74
N SER A 185 12.81 -3.97 -5.85
CA SER A 185 13.18 -4.02 -4.43
C SER A 185 13.53 -5.44 -3.99
N MET A 186 14.54 -5.56 -3.12
CA MET A 186 14.89 -6.83 -2.46
C MET A 186 14.07 -6.97 -1.18
N SER A 187 13.34 -8.07 -1.03
CA SER A 187 12.47 -8.34 0.11
C SER A 187 12.12 -9.83 0.20
N TYR A 188 11.40 -10.21 1.25
CA TYR A 188 10.78 -11.53 1.34
C TYR A 188 9.58 -11.65 0.40
N LEU A 189 9.53 -12.74 -0.36
CA LEU A 189 8.51 -13.08 -1.35
C LEU A 189 8.05 -14.53 -1.13
N LEU A 190 6.80 -14.82 -1.51
CA LEU A 190 6.40 -16.20 -1.74
C LEU A 190 6.78 -16.52 -3.19
N GLN A 191 7.71 -17.45 -3.38
CA GLN A 191 8.24 -17.83 -4.67
C GLN A 191 8.47 -19.34 -4.71
N ASP A 192 8.42 -19.93 -5.91
CA ASP A 192 8.80 -21.33 -6.13
C ASP A 192 10.31 -21.49 -6.36
N ASP A 193 10.76 -22.73 -6.57
CA ASP A 193 12.17 -23.07 -6.77
C ASP A 193 12.78 -22.42 -8.03
N ASP A 194 11.95 -22.03 -9.00
CA ASP A 194 12.35 -21.31 -10.22
C ASP A 194 12.35 -19.78 -10.01
N GLY A 195 12.02 -19.31 -8.81
CA GLY A 195 11.92 -17.89 -8.46
C GLY A 195 10.68 -17.20 -9.03
N GLN A 196 9.67 -17.95 -9.47
CA GLN A 196 8.39 -17.38 -9.88
C GLN A 196 7.57 -16.99 -8.66
N VAL A 197 7.00 -15.78 -8.68
CA VAL A 197 6.19 -15.28 -7.56
C VAL A 197 4.87 -16.04 -7.49
N ILE A 198 4.60 -16.63 -6.34
CA ILE A 198 3.37 -17.36 -6.04
C ILE A 198 2.27 -16.35 -5.66
N GLU A 199 1.05 -16.60 -6.17
CA GLU A 199 -0.11 -15.76 -5.88
C GLU A 199 -0.51 -15.89 -4.39
N PRO A 200 -0.52 -14.77 -3.63
CA PRO A 200 -0.87 -14.79 -2.22
C PRO A 200 -2.38 -14.99 -2.04
N HIS A 201 -2.77 -15.76 -1.02
CA HIS A 201 -4.17 -15.99 -0.71
C HIS A 201 -4.59 -15.33 0.60
N SER A 202 -5.71 -14.61 0.60
CA SER A 202 -6.34 -14.07 1.81
C SER A 202 -7.84 -13.88 1.64
N ILE A 203 -8.61 -14.02 2.71
CA ILE A 203 -10.05 -13.72 2.68
C ILE A 203 -10.39 -12.26 2.29
N ILE A 204 -9.43 -11.35 2.45
CA ILE A 204 -9.62 -9.91 2.24
C ILE A 204 -9.57 -9.53 0.75
N VAL A 205 -8.72 -10.21 -0.02
CA VAL A 205 -8.44 -9.88 -1.42
C VAL A 205 -8.86 -11.02 -2.36
N GLY A 206 -8.70 -12.28 -1.94
CA GLY A 206 -9.09 -13.46 -2.72
C GLY A 206 -8.24 -14.67 -2.42
#